data_AF-A0A1S2M7H0-F1
#
_entry.id   AF-A0A1S2M7H0-F1
#
_cell.length_a   1.000
_cell.length_b   1.000
_cell.length_c   1.000
_cell.angle_alpha   90.00
_cell.angle_beta   90.00
_cell.angle_gamma   90.00
#
_symmetry.space_group_name_H-M   'P 1'
#
loop_
_entity.id
_entity.type
_entity.pdbx_description
1 polymer ?
#
loop_
_entity_poly.entity_id
_entity_poly.type
_entity_poly.pdbx_seq_one_letter_code
_entity_poly.pdbx_strand_id
1 'polypeptide(L)'
;MRNTLQYEKAKSYIKVLLLVLTILSTSFVIWAGFTGRESIFPFLLSLTLFLSISNLQFDNENPERKKLYKILLIVSCLSVALAVANLIV
;
A
#
# COMPACT_ATOMS: atom_id res chain seq x y z
N MET A 1 -30.04 0.07 -9.97
CA MET A 1 -29.50 1.44 -9.87
C MET A 1 -29.01 1.84 -8.47
N ARG A 2 -29.57 1.32 -7.37
CA ARG A 2 -29.14 1.67 -6.00
C ARG A 2 -27.78 1.05 -5.58
N ASN A 3 -27.44 -0.13 -6.11
CA ASN A 3 -26.19 -0.85 -5.79
C ASN A 3 -24.92 -0.19 -6.37
N THR A 4 -25.00 0.45 -7.54
CA THR A 4 -23.84 1.10 -8.18
C THR A 4 -23.42 2.36 -7.42
N LEU A 5 -24.37 3.12 -6.88
CA LEU A 5 -24.09 4.35 -6.13
C LEU A 5 -23.48 4.07 -4.75
N GLN A 6 -23.81 2.94 -4.12
CA GLN A 6 -23.15 2.49 -2.89
C GLN A 6 -21.73 1.96 -3.13
N TYR A 7 -21.51 1.27 -4.25
CA TYR A 7 -20.18 0.80 -4.65
C TYR A 7 -19.19 1.96 -4.87
N GLU A 8 -19.61 3.00 -5.59
CA GLU A 8 -18.78 4.19 -5.81
C GLU A 8 -18.44 4.93 -4.52
N LYS A 9 -19.40 5.06 -3.60
CA LYS A 9 -19.14 5.63 -2.27
C LYS A 9 -18.14 4.77 -1.47
N ALA A 10 -18.33 3.45 -1.42
CA ALA A 10 -17.43 2.55 -0.72
C ALA A 10 -16.01 2.59 -1.31
N LYS A 11 -15.88 2.61 -2.63
CA LYS A 11 -14.60 2.77 -3.34
C LYS A 11 -13.91 4.08 -2.94
N SER A 12 -14.66 5.19 -2.88
CA SER A 12 -14.14 6.48 -2.44
C SER A 12 -13.63 6.44 -0.99
N TYR A 13 -14.40 5.86 -0.06
CA TYR A 13 -13.98 5.69 1.33
C TYR A 13 -12.72 4.82 1.46
N ILE A 14 -12.67 3.69 0.74
CA ILE A 14 -11.49 2.80 0.73
C ILE A 14 -10.26 3.52 0.20
N LYS A 15 -10.40 4.34 -0.84
CA LYS A 15 -9.30 5.14 -1.40
C LYS A 15 -8.77 6.16 -0.38
N VAL A 16 -9.66 6.87 0.31
CA VAL A 16 -9.27 7.82 1.37
C VAL A 16 -8.58 7.08 2.52
N LEU A 17 -9.13 5.94 2.95
CA LEU A 17 -8.54 5.12 4.02
C LEU A 17 -7.12 4.64 3.64
N LEU A 18 -6.94 4.14 2.42
CA LEU A 18 -5.65 3.74 1.87
C LEU A 18 -4.65 4.90 1.88
N LEU A 19 -5.07 6.09 1.45
CA LEU A 19 -4.23 7.28 1.47
C LEU A 19 -3.78 7.64 2.89
N VAL A 20 -4.71 7.63 3.85
CA VAL A 20 -4.40 7.91 5.26
C VAL A 20 -3.41 6.87 5.81
N LEU A 21 -3.62 5.59 5.52
CA LEU A 21 -2.69 4.52 5.89
C LEU A 21 -1.30 4.73 5.27
N THR A 22 -1.22 5.12 3.99
CA THR A 22 0.06 5.43 3.33
C THR A 22 0.78 6.59 4.01
N ILE A 23 0.07 7.67 4.37
CA ILE A 23 0.66 8.83 5.05
C ILE A 23 1.18 8.44 6.43
N LEU A 24 0.41 7.66 7.20
CA LEU A 24 0.83 7.15 8.50
C LEU A 24 2.06 6.25 8.36
N SER A 25 2.02 5.30 7.43
CA SER A 25 3.15 4.39 7.16
C SER A 25 4.41 5.16 6.76
N THR A 26 4.28 6.15 5.88
CA THR A 26 5.41 7.03 5.47
C THR A 26 5.97 7.80 6.67
N SER A 27 5.11 8.28 7.58
CA SER A 27 5.54 8.95 8.80
C SER A 27 6.37 8.01 9.70
N PHE A 28 5.97 6.74 9.81
CA PHE A 28 6.75 5.72 10.52
C PHE A 28 8.08 5.40 9.83
N VAL A 29 8.13 5.35 8.50
CA VAL A 29 9.39 5.19 7.75
C VAL A 29 10.34 6.34 8.07
N ILE A 30 9.86 7.57 8.02
CA ILE A 30 10.66 8.76 8.34
C ILE A 30 11.17 8.70 9.79
N TRP A 31 10.28 8.39 10.73
CA TRP A 31 10.66 8.22 12.15
C TRP A 31 11.71 7.11 12.36
N ALA A 32 11.53 5.96 11.72
CA ALA A 32 12.47 4.84 11.82
C ALA A 32 13.84 5.19 11.23
N GLY A 33 13.85 5.95 10.13
CA GLY A 33 15.07 6.49 9.51
C GLY A 33 15.82 7.45 10.44
N PHE A 34 15.13 8.34 11.14
CA PHE A 34 15.76 9.25 12.11
C PHE A 34 16.20 8.57 13.41
N THR A 35 15.50 7.52 13.84
CA THR A 35 15.78 6.81 15.11
C THR A 35 16.84 5.71 14.94
N GLY A 36 17.31 5.46 13.72
CA GLY A 36 18.30 4.40 13.45
C GLY A 36 17.77 2.99 13.72
N ARG A 37 16.45 2.76 13.63
CA ARG A 37 15.87 1.42 13.77
C ARG A 37 15.96 0.65 12.47
N GLU A 38 17.17 0.20 12.15
CA GLU A 38 17.50 -0.46 10.88
C GLU A 38 16.75 -1.79 10.67
N SER A 39 16.41 -2.52 11.75
CA SER A 39 15.74 -3.82 11.64
C SER A 39 14.29 -3.75 11.13
N ILE A 40 13.55 -2.70 11.48
CA ILE A 40 12.14 -2.52 11.07
C ILE A 40 11.98 -1.70 9.79
N PHE A 41 13.07 -1.05 9.36
CA PHE A 41 13.07 -0.16 8.20
C PHE A 41 12.67 -0.88 6.89
N PRO A 42 13.19 -2.09 6.57
CA PRO A 42 12.79 -2.80 5.34
C PRO A 42 11.31 -3.15 5.33
N PHE A 43 10.75 -3.52 6.48
CA PHE A 43 9.33 -3.82 6.64
C PHE A 43 8.46 -2.58 6.42
N LEU A 44 8.77 -1.47 7.09
CA LEU A 44 8.02 -0.21 6.94
C LEU A 44 8.06 0.32 5.51
N LEU A 45 9.20 0.20 4.84
CA LEU A 45 9.38 0.67 3.47
C LEU A 45 8.59 -0.21 2.48
N SER A 46 8.64 -1.53 2.66
CA SER A 46 7.83 -2.49 1.89
C SER A 46 6.33 -2.26 2.08
N LEU A 47 5.89 -2.07 3.33
CA LEU A 47 4.49 -1.78 3.65
C LEU A 47 4.01 -0.47 3.01
N THR A 48 4.84 0.58 3.07
CA THR A 48 4.52 1.89 2.48
C THR A 48 4.39 1.80 0.95
N LEU A 49 5.28 1.05 0.29
CA LEU A 49 5.21 0.79 -1.15
C LEU A 49 3.96 -0.01 -1.51
N PHE A 50 3.62 -1.04 -0.74
CA PHE A 50 2.41 -1.83 -0.94
C PHE A 50 1.13 -0.97 -0.83
N LEU A 51 1.03 -0.13 0.19
CA LEU A 51 -0.09 0.79 0.37
C LEU A 51 -0.17 1.83 -0.77
N SER A 52 0.97 2.35 -1.22
CA SER A 52 1.05 3.30 -2.34
C SER A 52 0.60 2.67 -3.67
N ILE A 53 1.09 1.46 -3.99
CA ILE A 53 0.70 0.71 -5.20
C ILE A 53 -0.78 0.34 -5.15
N SER A 54 -1.30 -0.05 -3.97
CA SER A 54 -2.72 -0.32 -3.77
C SER A 54 -3.55 0.92 -4.10
N ASN A 55 -3.14 2.10 -3.63
CA ASN A 55 -3.85 3.35 -3.89
C ASN A 55 -3.86 3.70 -5.39
N LEU A 56 -2.73 3.50 -6.08
CA LEU A 56 -2.62 3.71 -7.54
C LEU A 56 -3.51 2.75 -8.34
N GLN A 57 -3.65 1.49 -7.91
CA GLN A 57 -4.53 0.53 -8.56
C GLN A 57 -6.00 0.93 -8.48
N PHE A 58 -6.43 1.55 -7.38
CA PHE A 58 -7.82 1.99 -7.20
C PHE A 58 -8.15 3.27 -7.96
N ASP A 59 -7.17 4.13 -8.19
CA ASP A 59 -7.35 5.39 -8.91
C ASP A 59 -7.37 5.24 -10.43
N ASN A 60 -6.70 4.21 -10.96
CA ASN A 60 -6.47 4.13 -12.39
C ASN A 60 -7.55 3.36 -13.14
N GLU A 61 -8.26 4.05 -14.02
CA GLU A 61 -9.30 3.47 -14.88
C GLU A 61 -8.75 2.88 -16.19
N ASN A 62 -7.48 3.16 -16.54
CA ASN A 62 -6.88 2.64 -17.76
C ASN A 62 -6.61 1.11 -17.65
N PRO A 63 -7.22 0.27 -18.52
CA PRO A 63 -7.16 -1.18 -18.41
C PRO A 63 -5.75 -1.77 -18.63
N GLU A 64 -4.91 -1.17 -19.47
CA GLU A 64 -3.56 -1.67 -19.73
C GLU A 64 -2.66 -1.47 -18.51
N ARG A 65 -2.72 -0.27 -17.92
CA ARG A 65 -1.99 0.06 -16.70
C ARG A 65 -2.54 -0.69 -15.49
N LYS A 66 -3.83 -1.01 -15.45
CA LYS A 66 -4.45 -1.82 -14.40
C LYS A 66 -3.83 -3.23 -14.30
N LYS A 67 -3.45 -3.83 -15.43
CA LYS A 67 -2.72 -5.10 -15.46
C LYS A 67 -1.33 -4.97 -14.82
N LEU A 68 -0.60 -3.90 -15.13
CA LEU A 68 0.70 -3.61 -14.52
C LEU A 68 0.58 -3.39 -13.01
N TYR A 69 -0.38 -2.57 -12.56
CA TYR A 69 -0.62 -2.34 -11.13
C TYR A 69 -0.97 -3.62 -10.39
N LYS A 70 -1.72 -4.54 -11.01
CA LYS A 70 -2.03 -5.85 -10.42
C LYS A 70 -0.80 -6.71 -10.24
N ILE A 71 0.13 -6.71 -11.20
CA ILE A 71 1.42 -7.42 -11.07
C ILE A 71 2.26 -6.78 -9.97
N LEU A 72 2.36 -5.45 -9.96
CA LEU A 72 3.07 -4.70 -8.90
C LEU A 72 2.47 -4.97 -7.51
N LEU A 73 1.16 -5.13 -7.40
CA LEU A 73 0.50 -5.47 -6.15
C LEU A 73 0.93 -6.86 -5.65
N ILE A 74 1.00 -7.85 -6.55
CA ILE A 74 1.46 -9.20 -6.19
C ILE A 74 2.92 -9.18 -5.75
N VAL A 75 3.78 -8.49 -6.50
CA VAL A 75 5.22 -8.37 -6.17
C VAL A 75 5.43 -7.62 -4.85
N SER A 76 4.68 -6.55 -4.60
CA SER A 76 4.75 -5.81 -3.34
C SER A 76 4.22 -6.62 -2.17
N CYS A 77 3.16 -7.42 -2.35
CA CYS A 77 2.68 -8.35 -1.33
C CYS A 77 3.75 -9.39 -0.94
N LEU A 78 4.41 -9.97 -1.94
CA LEU A 78 5.55 -10.88 -1.72
C LEU A 78 6.69 -10.16 -0.97
N SER A 79 7.02 -8.93 -1.37
CA SER A 79 8.03 -8.13 -0.67
C SER A 79 7.69 -7.92 0.80
N VAL A 80 6.42 -7.62 1.13
CA VAL A 80 5.98 -7.46 2.52
C VAL A 80 6.12 -8.78 3.28
N ALA A 81 5.73 -9.90 2.68
CA ALA A 81 5.87 -11.22 3.30
C ALA A 81 7.33 -11.58 3.60
N LEU A 82 8.26 -11.30 2.67
CA LEU A 82 9.69 -11.48 2.91
C LEU A 82 10.21 -10.53 4.00
N ALA A 83 9.77 -9.28 4.02
CA ALA A 83 10.20 -8.32 5.04
C ALA A 83 9.70 -8.69 6.45
N VAL A 84 8.49 -9.28 6.56
CA VAL A 84 7.98 -9.85 7.81
C VAL A 84 8.81 -11.05 8.23
N ALA A 85 9.13 -11.97 7.30
CA ALA A 85 9.99 -13.12 7.61
C ALA A 85 11.36 -12.67 8.13
N ASN A 86 11.96 -11.65 7.52
CA ASN A 86 13.23 -11.05 7.97
C ASN A 86 13.14 -10.30 9.32
N LEU A 87 11.94 -9.92 9.76
CA LEU A 87 11.76 -9.29 11.08
C LEU A 87 11.66 -10.34 12.19
N ILE A 88 11.19 -11.54 11.86
CA ILE A 88 10.97 -12.65 12.81
C ILE A 88 12.23 -13.50 12.99
N VAL A 89 13.01 -13.69 11.93
CA VAL A 89 14.29 -14.40 11.91
C VAL A 89 15.40 -13.52 12.47
#